data_AF-A0A952AX92-F1
#
_entry.id   AF-A0A952AX92-F1
#
_cell.length_a   1.000
_cell.length_b   1.000
_cell.length_c   1.000
_cell.angle_alpha   90.00
_cell.angle_beta   90.00
_cell.angle_gamma   90.00
#
_symmetry.space_group_name_H-M   'P 1'
#
loop_
_entity.id
_entity.type
_entity.pdbx_description
1 polymer ?
#
loop_
_entity_poly.entity_id
_entity_poly.type
_entity_poly.pdbx_seq_one_letter_code
_entity_poly.pdbx_strand_id
1 'polypeptide(L)'
;MDDSVKVILKKLDEIDSRLKGLENPNTTDSVVQSSKGGKVERDPLFSKALEIMDKHDEISSKMLADALKIDTKRADAILDQLELAGFGTCYTKEV
;
A
#
# COMPACT_ATOMS: atom_id res chain seq x y z
N MET A 1 5.49 -42.81 13.13
CA MET A 1 6.10 -41.61 12.50
C MET A 1 5.21 -40.90 11.46
N ASP A 2 3.87 -40.88 11.52
CA ASP A 2 3.21 -41.02 10.20
C ASP A 2 2.21 -39.96 9.72
N ASP A 3 1.64 -39.07 10.55
CA ASP A 3 0.61 -38.14 10.05
C ASP A 3 1.10 -36.69 9.94
N SER A 4 1.75 -36.18 10.99
CA SER A 4 2.23 -34.79 10.99
C SER A 4 3.30 -34.54 9.93
N VAL A 5 4.21 -35.50 9.72
CA VAL A 5 5.26 -35.41 8.70
C VAL A 5 4.65 -35.41 7.30
N LYS A 6 3.59 -36.19 7.09
CA LYS A 6 2.88 -36.30 5.81
C LYS A 6 2.14 -35.01 5.45
N VAL A 7 1.54 -34.35 6.45
CA VAL A 7 0.90 -33.04 6.31
C VAL A 7 1.93 -31.96 6.01
N ILE A 8 3.09 -31.99 6.66
CA ILE A 8 4.18 -31.04 6.42
C ILE A 8 4.72 -31.18 5.00
N LEU A 9 5.00 -32.40 4.55
CA LEU A 9 5.48 -32.67 3.19
C LEU A 9 4.46 -32.21 2.14
N LYS A 10 3.17 -32.46 2.36
CA LYS A 10 2.11 -32.00 1.46
C LYS A 10 2.02 -30.48 1.38
N LYS A 11 2.14 -29.79 2.52
CA LYS A 11 2.14 -28.32 2.56
C LYS A 11 3.35 -27.71 1.87
N LEU A 12 4.53 -28.34 1.97
CA LEU A 12 5.73 -27.89 1.27
C LEU A 12 5.58 -28.03 -0.25
N ASP A 13 4.99 -29.13 -0.73
CA ASP A 13 4.71 -29.36 -2.15
C ASP A 13 3.69 -28.35 -2.71
N GLU A 14 2.64 -28.02 -1.94
CA GLU A 14 1.67 -26.99 -2.32
C GLU A 14 2.30 -25.58 -2.42
N ILE A 15 3.30 -25.27 -1.57
CA ILE A 15 4.02 -24.00 -1.62
C ILE A 15 4.93 -23.95 -2.85
N ASP A 16 5.66 -25.03 -3.15
CA ASP A 16 6.55 -25.11 -4.31
C ASP A 16 5.77 -24.96 -5.63
N SER A 17 4.63 -25.64 -5.77
CA SER A 17 3.76 -25.50 -6.94
C SER A 17 3.25 -24.07 -7.15
N ARG A 18 2.94 -23.35 -6.07
CA ARG A 18 2.50 -21.94 -6.15
C ARG A 18 3.62 -20.98 -6.53
N LEU A 19 4.84 -21.26 -6.07
CA LEU A 19 6.04 -20.49 -6.44
C LEU A 19 6.37 -20.68 -7.92
N LYS A 20 6.37 -21.93 -8.40
CA LYS A 20 6.66 -22.27 -9.79
C LYS A 20 5.68 -21.67 -10.79
N GLY A 21 4.40 -21.49 -10.41
CA GLY A 21 3.40 -20.81 -11.22
C GLY A 21 3.61 -19.28 -11.33
N LEU A 22 4.43 -18.69 -10.47
CA LEU A 22 4.72 -17.26 -10.47
C LEU A 22 5.92 -16.90 -11.39
N GLU A 23 6.77 -17.88 -11.69
CA GLU A 23 8.03 -17.70 -12.42
C GLU A 23 7.89 -17.76 -13.95
N ASN A 24 6.70 -18.02 -14.47
CA ASN A 24 6.44 -18.09 -15.92
C ASN A 24 5.53 -16.94 -16.43
N PRO A 25 6.03 -15.69 -16.53
CA PRO A 25 5.33 -14.61 -17.20
C PRO A 25 5.63 -14.65 -18.70
N ASN A 26 5.05 -15.60 -19.45
CA ASN A 26 5.16 -15.58 -20.91
C ASN A 26 3.82 -15.20 -21.58
N THR A 27 3.72 -13.89 -21.83
CA THR A 27 3.14 -13.23 -23.02
C THR A 27 1.69 -13.50 -23.41
N THR A 28 0.82 -12.47 -23.33
CA THR A 28 0.26 -11.81 -24.53
C THR A 28 -0.26 -10.40 -24.16
N ASP A 29 0.48 -9.40 -24.65
CA ASP A 29 0.11 -8.04 -25.07
C ASP A 29 -1.32 -7.51 -24.82
N SER A 30 -1.44 -6.50 -23.94
CA SER A 30 -1.91 -5.14 -24.28
C SER A 30 -2.26 -4.32 -23.02
N VAL A 31 -1.54 -3.20 -22.84
CA VAL A 31 -1.91 -2.01 -22.06
C VAL A 31 -1.86 -2.12 -20.52
N VAL A 32 -0.74 -1.61 -19.96
CA VAL A 32 -0.68 -0.83 -18.71
C VAL A 32 -1.30 -1.49 -17.47
N GLN A 33 -0.61 -2.48 -16.90
CA GLN A 33 -0.85 -2.82 -15.50
C GLN A 33 0.43 -3.30 -14.81
N SER A 34 1.42 -2.39 -14.79
CA SER A 34 2.59 -2.52 -13.94
C SER A 34 2.16 -2.67 -12.48
N SER A 35 2.71 -3.73 -11.87
CA SER A 35 2.95 -3.86 -10.43
C SER A 35 1.73 -4.12 -9.55
N LYS A 36 1.54 -5.42 -9.32
CA LYS A 36 0.74 -6.05 -8.27
C LYS A 36 1.35 -5.79 -6.89
N GLY A 37 1.23 -4.56 -6.42
CA GLY A 37 1.16 -4.19 -5.01
C GLY A 37 -0.09 -3.31 -4.91
N GLY A 38 -1.07 -3.69 -4.10
CA GLY A 38 -2.45 -3.20 -4.17
C GLY A 38 -2.56 -1.72 -4.56
N LYS A 39 -3.13 -1.46 -5.75
CA LYS A 39 -3.59 -0.13 -6.12
C LYS A 39 -4.77 0.21 -5.21
N VAL A 40 -4.47 0.58 -3.97
CA VAL A 40 -5.29 1.57 -3.28
C VAL A 40 -5.29 2.75 -4.25
N GLU A 41 -6.45 3.19 -4.73
CA GLU A 41 -6.60 4.39 -5.55
C GLU A 41 -6.19 5.60 -4.71
N ARG A 42 -4.88 5.73 -4.49
CA ARG A 42 -4.30 6.84 -3.77
C ARG A 42 -4.34 8.05 -4.65
N ASP A 43 -4.60 9.21 -4.06
CA ASP A 43 -4.60 10.46 -4.78
C ASP A 43 -3.26 10.62 -5.53
N PRO A 44 -3.24 11.14 -6.76
CA PRO A 44 -1.99 11.37 -7.49
C PRO A 44 -0.98 12.24 -6.72
N LEU A 45 -1.44 13.05 -5.77
CA LEU A 45 -0.60 13.89 -4.93
C LEU A 45 -0.17 13.21 -3.62
N PHE A 46 -0.55 11.94 -3.40
CA PHE A 46 -0.19 11.16 -2.22
C PHE A 46 1.32 11.07 -2.03
N SER A 47 2.08 10.76 -3.08
CA SER A 47 3.54 10.68 -2.99
C SER A 47 4.15 12.03 -2.58
N LYS A 48 3.60 13.13 -3.10
CA LYS A 48 4.07 14.48 -2.80
C LYS A 48 3.68 14.91 -1.38
N ALA A 49 2.52 14.48 -0.89
CA ALA A 49 2.13 14.66 0.50
C ALA A 49 3.08 13.94 1.45
N LEU A 50 3.52 12.74 1.09
CA LEU A 50 4.52 11.96 1.82
C LEU A 50 5.86 12.67 1.91
N GLU A 51 6.33 13.28 0.80
CA GLU A 51 7.56 14.08 0.80
C GLU A 51 7.47 15.34 1.67
N ILE A 52 6.28 15.95 1.78
CA ILE A 52 6.07 17.11 2.65
C ILE A 52 6.05 16.64 4.11
N MET A 53 5.39 15.52 4.41
CA MET A 53 5.35 14.92 5.75
C MET A 53 6.73 14.45 6.22
N ASP A 54 7.59 13.96 5.34
CA ASP A 54 8.99 13.63 5.66
C ASP A 54 9.79 14.86 6.12
N LYS A 55 9.43 16.05 5.61
CA LYS A 55 10.08 17.33 5.94
C LYS A 55 9.46 18.05 7.13
N HIS A 56 8.23 17.70 7.49
CA HIS A 56 7.44 18.38 8.51
C HIS A 56 6.94 17.36 9.53
N ASP A 57 7.47 17.45 10.75
CA ASP A 57 7.11 16.58 11.88
C ASP A 57 5.59 16.54 12.14
N GLU A 58 4.91 17.65 11.88
CA GLU A 58 3.45 17.79 11.97
C GLU A 58 2.88 18.49 10.72
N ILE A 59 1.86 17.87 10.11
CA ILE A 59 1.10 18.46 8.99
C ILE A 59 -0.38 18.49 9.33
N SER A 60 -1.00 19.65 9.11
CA SER A 60 -2.46 19.81 9.14
C SER A 60 -3.05 19.82 7.72
N SER A 61 -4.34 19.47 7.58
CA SER A 61 -5.03 19.47 6.28
C SER A 61 -4.95 20.81 5.55
N LYS A 62 -4.88 21.94 6.28
CA LYS A 62 -4.68 23.28 5.71
C LYS A 62 -3.27 23.49 5.16
N MET A 63 -2.24 23.05 5.87
CA MET A 63 -0.86 23.14 5.40
C MET A 63 -0.65 22.28 4.16
N LEU A 64 -1.21 21.07 4.16
CA LEU A 64 -1.15 20.18 3.02
C LEU A 64 -1.92 20.74 1.81
N ALA A 65 -3.09 21.34 2.04
CA ALA A 65 -3.88 22.01 1.01
C ALA A 65 -3.13 23.18 0.35
N ASP A 66 -2.45 24.01 1.14
CA ASP A 66 -1.67 25.14 0.62
C ASP A 66 -0.41 24.67 -0.12
N ALA A 67 0.32 23.69 0.43
CA ALA A 67 1.54 23.16 -0.16
C ALA A 67 1.30 22.42 -1.49
N LEU A 68 0.18 21.71 -1.61
CA LEU A 68 -0.21 20.99 -2.82
C LEU A 68 -1.13 21.79 -3.75
N LYS A 69 -1.56 22.99 -3.33
CA LYS A 69 -2.57 23.82 -4.02
C LYS A 69 -3.83 23.05 -4.38
N ILE A 70 -4.39 22.36 -3.38
CA ILE A 70 -5.63 21.57 -3.52
C ILE A 70 -6.69 22.04 -2.52
N ASP A 71 -7.92 21.63 -2.76
CA ASP A 71 -9.00 21.78 -1.80
C ASP A 71 -8.72 21.08 -0.49
N THR A 72 -9.13 21.69 0.62
CA THR A 72 -9.00 21.13 1.97
C THR A 72 -9.62 19.74 2.07
N LYS A 73 -10.71 19.48 1.35
CA LYS A 73 -11.35 18.15 1.31
C LYS A 73 -10.46 17.07 0.68
N ARG A 74 -9.70 17.42 -0.36
CA ARG A 74 -8.75 16.47 -0.98
C ARG A 74 -7.52 16.28 -0.10
N ALA A 75 -7.05 17.35 0.54
CA ALA A 75 -5.96 17.24 1.51
C ALA A 75 -6.33 16.32 2.68
N ASP A 76 -7.57 16.40 3.16
CA ASP A 76 -8.10 15.53 4.21
C ASP A 76 -8.13 14.06 3.76
N ALA A 77 -8.66 13.79 2.55
CA ALA A 77 -8.65 12.44 1.98
C ALA A 77 -7.24 11.87 1.79
N ILE A 78 -6.26 12.71 1.45
CA ILE A 78 -4.85 12.29 1.34
C ILE A 78 -4.27 11.95 2.72
N LEU A 79 -4.60 12.75 3.74
CA LEU A 79 -4.19 12.46 5.12
C LEU A 79 -4.81 11.16 5.64
N ASP A 80 -6.08 10.91 5.36
CA ASP A 80 -6.77 9.64 5.63
C ASP A 80 -6.04 8.46 4.94
N GLN A 81 -5.66 8.64 3.67
CA GLN A 81 -4.89 7.62 2.94
C GLN A 81 -3.50 7.40 3.53
N LEU A 82 -2.87 8.45 4.09
CA LEU A 82 -1.56 8.37 4.74
C LEU A 82 -1.67 7.65 6.09
N GLU A 83 -2.73 7.90 6.85
CA GLU A 83 -3.07 7.17 8.08
C GLU A 83 -3.29 5.69 7.78
N LEU A 84 -4.13 5.36 6.80
CA LEU A 84 -4.39 3.97 6.38
C LEU A 84 -3.13 3.25 5.89
N ALA A 85 -2.17 3.99 5.36
CA ALA A 85 -0.89 3.47 4.92
C ALA A 85 0.16 3.39 6.04
N GLY A 86 -0.17 3.85 7.25
CA GLY A 86 0.71 3.81 8.43
C GLY A 86 1.71 4.96 8.50
N PHE A 87 1.56 6.01 7.68
CA PHE A 87 2.45 7.18 7.66
C PHE A 87 1.90 8.36 8.48
N GLY A 88 0.61 8.37 8.84
CA GLY A 88 0.01 9.36 9.72
C GLY A 88 -0.11 8.86 11.15
N THR A 89 0.81 9.21 12.05
CA THR A 89 0.62 9.00 13.49
C THR A 89 -0.04 10.23 14.11
N CYS A 90 -1.28 10.55 13.76
CA CYS A 90 -2.04 11.49 14.57
C CYS A 90 -3.53 11.29 14.37
N TYR A 91 -4.10 10.30 15.06
CA TYR A 91 -5.06 10.54 16.14
C TYR A 91 -5.04 9.29 17.02
N THR A 92 -4.53 9.42 18.24
CA THR A 92 -5.21 8.71 19.33
C THR A 92 -6.64 9.24 19.29
N LYS A 93 -7.58 8.45 18.77
CA LYS A 93 -8.99 8.64 19.12
C LYS A 93 -9.04 8.47 20.63
N GLU A 94 -8.95 9.58 21.35
CA GLU A 94 -9.33 9.57 22.75
C GLU A 94 -10.80 9.16 22.78
N VAL A 95 -11.05 8.03 23.44
CA VAL A 95 -12.34 7.38 23.65
C VAL A 95 -13.18 8.13 24.68
#